data_AF-A0A6C0CT57-F1
#
_entry.id   AF-A0A6C0CT57-F1
#
_cell.length_a   1.000
_cell.length_b   1.000
_cell.length_c   1.000
_cell.angle_alpha   90.00
_cell.angle_beta   90.00
_cell.angle_gamma   90.00
#
_symmetry.space_group_name_H-M   'P 1'
#
loop_
_entity.id
_entity.type
_entity.pdbx_description
1 polymer ?
#
loop_
_entity_poly.entity_id
_entity_poly.type
_entity_poly.pdbx_seq_one_letter_code
_entity_poly.pdbx_strand_id
1 'polypeptide(L)' 'MGFIKTILGIFFLINAIFWGLFPHTTHCAFVAKMGVLICPSHWVHISLGIICFLVTVLLFQWNMFFPMKM' A
#
# COMPACT_ATOMS: atom_id res chain seq x y z
N MET A 1 -5.95 -8.62 16.71
CA MET A 1 -5.66 -7.37 15.97
C MET A 1 -6.64 -6.31 16.44
N GLY A 2 -6.21 -5.09 16.79
CA GLY A 2 -7.16 -4.00 17.15
C GLY A 2 -7.90 -3.46 15.91
N PHE A 3 -9.10 -2.91 16.10
CA PHE A 3 -9.95 -2.41 15.00
C PHE A 3 -9.22 -1.43 14.05
N ILE A 4 -8.50 -0.45 14.61
CA ILE A 4 -7.71 0.52 13.84
C ILE A 4 -6.62 -0.18 13.02
N LYS A 5 -5.91 -1.15 13.62
CA LYS A 5 -4.87 -1.92 12.92
C LYS A 5 -5.45 -2.70 11.74
N THR A 6 -6.66 -3.25 11.90
CA THR A 6 -7.36 -3.95 10.81
C THR A 6 -7.72 -3.01 9.67
N ILE A 7 -8.28 -1.84 9.97
CA ILE A 7 -8.61 -0.83 8.94
C ILE A 7 -7.36 -0.40 8.18
N LEU A 8 -6.29 -0.06 8.90
CA LEU A 8 -5.03 0.34 8.29
C LEU A 8 -4.43 -0.79 7.45
N GLY A 9 -4.46 -2.03 7.95
CA GLY A 9 -3.99 -3.20 7.21
C GLY A 9 -4.74 -3.40 5.90
N ILE A 10 -6.07 -3.26 5.90
CA ILE A 10 -6.89 -3.35 4.68
C ILE A 10 -6.56 -2.20 3.72
N PHE A 11 -6.42 -0.97 4.24
CA PHE A 11 -6.06 0.20 3.43
C PHE A 11 -4.72 0.00 2.70
N PHE A 12 -3.68 -0.46 3.41
CA PHE A 12 -2.38 -0.72 2.79
C PHE A 12 -2.43 -1.92 1.84
N LEU A 13 -3.22 -2.94 2.14
CA LEU A 13 -3.39 -4.09 1.26
C LEU A 13 -4.00 -3.67 -0.09
N ILE A 14 -5.08 -2.88 -0.06
CA ILE A 14 -5.75 -2.38 -1.27
C ILE A 14 -4.77 -1.53 -2.09
N ASN A 15 -4.00 -0.65 -1.44
CA ASN A 15 -3.01 0.17 -2.13
C ASN A 15 -1.86 -0.67 -2.72
N ALA A 16 -1.39 -1.70 -2.02
CA ALA A 16 -0.37 -2.60 -2.54
C ALA A 16 -0.82 -3.31 -3.83
N ILE A 17 -2.06 -3.81 -3.83
CA ILE A 17 -2.68 -4.45 -4.99
C ILE A 17 -2.86 -3.46 -6.13
N PHE A 18 -3.42 -2.28 -5.83
CA PHE A 18 -3.65 -1.25 -6.83
C PHE A 18 -2.32 -0.88 -7.49
N TRP A 19 -1.41 -0.23 -6.76
CA TRP A 19 -0.17 0.32 -7.30
C TRP A 19 0.80 -0.74 -7.84
N GLY A 20 0.74 -1.98 -7.33
CA GLY A 20 1.59 -3.08 -7.76
C GLY A 20 1.11 -3.86 -8.98
N LEU A 21 -0.20 -3.98 -9.20
CA LEU A 21 -0.75 -4.89 -10.22
C LEU A 21 -1.51 -4.20 -11.36
N PHE A 22 -2.07 -3.02 -11.14
CA PHE A 22 -2.86 -2.35 -12.17
C PHE A 22 -1.98 -1.62 -13.20
N PRO A 23 -2.47 -1.41 -14.44
CA PRO A 23 -1.74 -0.68 -15.47
C PRO A 23 -1.44 0.77 -15.11
N HIS A 24 -0.33 1.31 -15.63
CA HIS A 24 0.07 2.70 -15.44
C HIS A 24 -1.02 3.71 -15.83
N THR A 25 -1.77 3.45 -16.91
CA THR A 25 -2.88 4.31 -17.35
C THR A 25 -3.99 4.44 -16.30
N THR A 26 -4.29 3.36 -15.57
CA THR A 26 -5.30 3.36 -14.50
C THR A 26 -4.86 4.22 -13.33
N HIS A 27 -3.61 4.04 -12.89
CA HIS A 27 -2.99 4.83 -11.82
C HIS A 27 -3.00 6.31 -12.14
N CYS A 28 -2.57 6.63 -13.36
CA CYS A 28 -2.52 7.99 -13.85
C CYS A 28 -3.90 8.65 -13.86
N ALA A 29 -4.91 7.94 -14.38
CA ALA A 29 -6.28 8.43 -14.43
C ALA A 29 -6.88 8.61 -13.02
N PHE A 30 -6.53 7.74 -12.08
CA PHE A 30 -6.97 7.85 -10.69
C PHE A 30 -6.41 9.10 -10.01
N VAL A 31 -5.09 9.34 -10.11
CA VAL A 31 -4.47 10.51 -9.48
C VAL A 31 -4.80 11.83 -10.18
N ALA A 32 -5.07 11.80 -11.49
CA ALA A 32 -5.53 12.97 -12.22
C ALA A 32 -6.85 13.51 -11.64
N LYS A 33 -7.77 12.61 -11.22
CA LYS A 33 -9.02 13.00 -10.52
C LYS A 33 -8.75 13.64 -9.14
N MET A 34 -7.58 13.41 -8.57
CA MET A 34 -7.13 14.02 -7.32
C MET A 34 -6.27 15.28 -7.55
N GLY A 35 -6.24 15.82 -8.78
CA GLY A 35 -5.54 17.06 -9.12
C GLY A 35 -4.07 16.88 -9.51
N VAL A 36 -3.58 15.65 -9.66
CA VAL A 36 -2.21 15.40 -10.14
C VAL A 36 -2.15 15.57 -11.66
N LEU A 37 -1.58 16.69 -12.11
CA LEU A 37 -1.53 17.07 -13.52
C LEU A 37 -0.48 16.30 -14.34
N ILE A 38 0.59 15.82 -13.69
CA ILE A 38 1.70 15.12 -14.32
C ILE A 38 1.79 13.72 -13.72
N CYS A 39 1.76 12.72 -14.59
CA CYS A 39 1.85 11.33 -14.14
C CYS A 39 3.20 11.07 -13.44
N PRO A 40 3.20 10.50 -12.23
CA PRO A 40 4.43 10.09 -11.57
C PRO A 40 5.21 9.10 -12.44
N SER A 41 6.54 9.11 -12.32
CA SER A 41 7.38 8.15 -13.03
C SER A 41 7.04 6.71 -12.64
N HIS A 42 7.33 5.75 -13.53
CA HIS A 42 7.01 4.33 -13.31
C HIS A 42 7.55 3.77 -12.00
N TRP A 43 8.72 4.26 -11.56
CA TRP A 43 9.35 3.85 -10.31
C TRP A 43 8.55 4.29 -9.08
N VAL A 44 7.90 5.46 -9.13
CA VAL A 44 7.19 6.02 -7.98
C VAL A 44 6.03 5.13 -7.56
N HIS A 45 5.19 4.70 -8.52
CA HIS A 45 4.07 3.85 -8.17
C HIS A 45 4.48 2.42 -7.78
N ILE A 46 5.56 1.87 -8.38
CA ILE A 46 6.09 0.56 -7.97
C ILE A 46 6.60 0.63 -6.53
N SER A 47 7.41 1.64 -6.21
CA SER A 47 7.91 1.85 -4.85
C SER A 47 6.76 2.02 -3.87
N LEU A 48 5.69 2.73 -4.24
CA LEU A 48 4.49 2.87 -3.42
C LEU A 48 3.81 1.51 -3.17
N GLY A 49 3.62 0.70 -4.20
CA GLY A 49 3.09 -0.66 -4.07
C GLY A 49 3.92 -1.55 -3.13
N ILE A 50 5.24 -1.51 -3.28
CA ILE A 50 6.18 -2.27 -2.43
C ILE A 50 6.10 -1.80 -0.97
N ILE A 51 6.13 -0.49 -0.71
CA ILE A 51 6.02 0.07 0.64
C ILE A 51 4.68 -0.35 1.27
N CYS A 52 3.57 -0.20 0.55
CA CYS A 52 2.26 -0.63 1.04
C CYS A 52 2.21 -2.13 1.35
N PHE A 53 2.84 -2.97 0.52
CA PHE A 53 2.94 -4.41 0.78
C PHE A 53 3.72 -4.69 2.07
N LEU A 54 4.91 -4.10 2.23
CA LEU A 54 5.74 -4.31 3.42
C LEU A 54 5.04 -3.83 4.70
N VAL A 55 4.38 -2.68 4.66
CA VAL A 55 3.59 -2.18 5.80
C VAL A 55 2.42 -3.11 6.12
N THR A 56 1.73 -3.63 5.10
CA THR A 56 0.66 -4.63 5.29
C THR A 56 1.19 -5.87 6.01
N VAL A 57 2.31 -6.42 5.54
CA VAL A 57 2.95 -7.59 6.15
C VAL A 57 3.35 -7.30 7.59
N LEU A 58 3.99 -6.16 7.86
CA LEU A 58 4.38 -5.77 9.22
C LEU A 58 3.19 -5.61 10.16
N LEU A 59 2.09 -5.00 9.71
CA LEU A 59 0.88 -4.84 10.52
C LEU A 59 0.22 -6.18 10.84
N PHE A 60 0.13 -7.09 9.87
CA PHE A 60 -0.53 -8.38 10.06
C PHE A 60 0.33 -9.42 10.77
N GLN A 61 1.64 -9.35 10.59
CA GLN A 61 2.60 -10.35 11.07
C GLN A 61 3.53 -9.83 12.16
N TRP A 62 3.21 -8.69 12.78
CA TRP A 62 4.05 -8.05 13.80
C TRP A 62 4.54 -9.04 14.87
N ASN A 63 3.64 -9.85 15.41
CA ASN A 63 3.97 -10.81 16.47
C ASN A 63 4.84 -11.98 16.00
N MET A 64 4.83 -12.29 14.71
CA MET A 64 5.72 -13.30 14.12
C MET A 64 7.16 -12.76 14.05
N PHE A 65 7.34 -11.49 13.66
CA PHE A 65 8.66 -10.87 13.54
C PHE A 65 9.22 -10.37 14.87
N PHE A 66 8.34 -9.85 15.73
CA PHE A 66 8.66 -9.32 17.05
C PHE A 66 7.81 -10.04 18.10
N PRO A 67 8.12 -11.31 18.38
CA PRO A 67 7.42 -12.06 19.41
C PRO A 67 7.67 -11.37 20.75
N MET A 68 6.63 -10.76 21.30
CA MET A 68 6.67 -10.24 22.67
C MET A 68 6.71 -11.46 23.59
N LYS A 69 7.88 -11.75 24.18
CA LYS A 69 7.98 -12.68 25.31
C LYS A 69 7.24 -12.03 26.46
N MET A 70 6.04 -12.54 26.77
CA MET A 70 5.36 -12.31 28.03
C MET A 70 6.03 -13.14 29.12
#